data_AF-A0A8B6CF72-F1
#
_entry.id   AF-A0A8B6CF72-F1
#
_cell.length_a   1.000
_cell.length_b   1.000
_cell.length_c   1.000
_cell.angle_alpha   90.00
_cell.angle_beta   90.00
_cell.angle_gamma   90.00
#
_symmetry.space_group_name_H-M   'P 1'
#
loop_
_entity.id
_entity.type
_entity.pdbx_description
1 polymer ?
#
loop_
_entity_poly.entity_id
_entity_poly.type
_entity_poly.pdbx_seq_one_letter_code
_entity_poly.pdbx_strand_id
1 'polypeptide(L)'
;MVLEYFCTDHDTMCCRSCMASAHRSCEKLLPIEVSAKRVKSSAMYEEIAKDVTTLYSAINELQDTQRQGMTNLKDSKMAIKEDVKAKLEKLIQEIEAALMSEIDSIQTSQTKLTTTLTRYVIKNKRYKILLNSLNLYRNMDLKVKYLC
;
A
#
# COMPACT_ATOMS: atom_id res chain seq x y z
N MET A 1 32.41 -49.51 29.91
CA MET A 1 33.74 -48.87 29.96
C MET A 1 33.52 -47.45 30.45
N VAL A 2 34.09 -47.07 31.59
CA VAL A 2 33.95 -45.71 32.16
C VAL A 2 35.13 -44.87 31.68
N LEU A 3 34.85 -43.72 31.07
CA LEU A 3 35.86 -42.72 30.70
C LEU A 3 36.17 -41.90 31.95
N GLU A 4 37.44 -41.87 32.35
CA GLU A 4 37.87 -41.28 33.63
C GLU A 4 39.01 -40.27 33.43
N TYR A 5 39.72 -40.34 32.29
CA TYR A 5 40.89 -39.53 32.02
C TYR A 5 40.77 -38.80 30.69
N PHE A 6 41.49 -37.70 30.57
CA PHE A 6 41.68 -36.92 29.36
C PHE A 6 43.16 -36.86 29.04
N CYS A 7 43.52 -37.29 27.84
CA CYS A 7 44.88 -37.22 27.32
C CYS A 7 45.03 -35.91 26.53
N THR A 8 45.85 -34.98 26.99
CA THR A 8 46.04 -33.71 26.27
C THR A 8 46.91 -33.87 25.03
N ASP A 9 47.76 -34.89 24.98
CA ASP A 9 48.66 -35.14 23.85
C ASP A 9 47.87 -35.59 22.60
N HIS A 10 46.70 -36.20 22.81
CA HIS A 10 45.80 -36.70 21.77
C HIS A 10 44.44 -36.01 21.76
N ASP A 11 44.23 -34.99 22.62
CA ASP A 11 42.97 -34.26 22.78
C ASP A 11 41.72 -35.16 22.89
N THR A 12 41.83 -36.27 23.65
CA THR A 12 40.79 -37.31 23.71
C THR A 12 40.54 -37.83 25.11
N MET A 13 39.30 -38.25 25.38
CA MET A 13 38.92 -38.92 26.64
C MET A 13 39.22 -40.42 26.56
N CYS A 14 39.70 -41.01 27.65
CA CYS A 14 40.04 -42.42 27.71
C CYS A 14 39.67 -43.07 29.06
N CYS A 15 39.56 -44.40 29.07
CA CYS A 15 39.37 -45.19 30.29
C CYS A 15 40.72 -45.61 30.90
N ARG A 16 40.69 -46.18 32.10
CA ARG A 16 41.87 -46.68 32.81
C ARG A 16 42.67 -47.73 32.02
N SER A 17 42.00 -48.60 31.26
CA SER A 17 42.67 -49.61 30.43
C SER A 17 43.42 -49.00 29.24
N CYS A 18 42.82 -48.00 28.58
CA CYS A 18 43.45 -47.26 27.50
C CYS A 18 44.65 -46.43 28.01
N MET A 19 44.54 -45.85 29.21
CA MET A 19 45.63 -45.14 29.88
C MET A 19 46.86 -46.04 30.07
N ALA A 20 46.65 -47.28 30.54
CA ALA A 20 47.73 -48.23 30.83
C ALA A 20 48.37 -48.87 29.59
N SER A 21 47.69 -48.80 28.44
CA SER A 21 48.13 -49.43 27.19
C SER A 21 48.46 -48.38 26.13
N ALA A 22 47.45 -47.91 25.39
CA ALA A 22 47.59 -47.01 24.25
C ALA A 22 48.18 -45.64 24.61
N HIS A 23 47.90 -45.13 25.82
CA HIS A 23 48.40 -43.82 26.27
C HIS A 23 49.53 -43.93 27.30
N ARG A 24 50.18 -45.09 27.45
CA ARG A 24 51.23 -45.31 28.46
C ARG A 24 52.42 -44.37 28.30
N SER A 25 52.70 -43.93 27.07
CA SER A 25 53.78 -43.00 26.73
C SER A 25 53.34 -41.54 26.67
N CYS A 26 52.07 -41.22 26.95
CA CYS A 26 51.59 -39.84 27.00
C CYS A 26 51.99 -39.22 28.34
N GLU A 27 52.52 -38.01 28.31
CA GLU A 27 53.05 -37.33 29.51
C GLU A 27 51.95 -36.57 30.26
N LYS A 28 50.86 -36.21 29.56
CA LYS A 28 49.83 -35.32 30.09
C LYS A 28 48.46 -35.98 30.06
N LEU A 29 48.25 -36.90 31.00
CA LEU A 29 46.96 -37.51 31.33
C LEU A 29 46.43 -36.91 32.63
N LEU A 30 45.19 -36.42 32.59
CA LEU A 30 44.53 -35.81 33.74
C LEU A 30 43.15 -36.45 33.95
N PRO A 31 42.68 -36.61 35.20
CA PRO A 31 41.29 -36.98 35.44
C PRO A 31 40.33 -36.00 34.74
N ILE A 32 39.24 -36.50 34.19
CA ILE A 32 38.28 -35.69 33.42
C ILE A 32 37.74 -34.54 34.27
N GLU A 33 37.51 -34.75 35.56
CA GLU A 33 37.02 -33.71 36.48
C GLU A 33 38.01 -32.55 36.60
N VAL A 34 39.31 -32.83 36.56
CA VAL A 34 40.37 -31.83 36.64
C VAL A 34 40.47 -31.06 35.33
N SER A 35 40.44 -31.76 34.19
CA SER A 35 40.46 -31.13 32.86
C SER A 35 39.21 -30.27 32.63
N ALA A 36 38.03 -30.77 33.00
CA ALA A 36 36.77 -30.03 32.91
C ALA A 36 36.77 -28.78 33.79
N LYS A 37 37.31 -28.86 35.02
CA LYS A 37 37.48 -27.69 35.89
C LYS A 37 38.41 -26.66 35.25
N ARG A 38 39.56 -27.08 34.69
CA ARG A 38 40.50 -26.19 34.01
C ARG A 38 39.90 -25.47 32.80
N VAL A 39 39.14 -26.20 31.98
CA VAL A 39 38.43 -25.60 30.84
C VAL A 39 37.40 -24.59 31.33
N LYS A 40 36.56 -24.95 32.31
CA LYS A 40 35.53 -24.05 32.87
C LYS A 40 36.13 -22.81 33.52
N SER A 41 37.31 -22.91 34.13
CA SER A 41 38.03 -21.78 34.72
C SER A 41 38.97 -21.07 33.74
N SER A 42 39.01 -21.48 32.48
CA SER A 42 39.88 -20.83 31.49
C SER A 42 39.25 -19.52 31.04
N ALA A 43 40.08 -18.49 30.86
CA ALA A 43 39.64 -17.20 30.32
C ALA A 43 38.95 -17.36 28.95
N MET A 44 39.43 -18.30 28.13
CA MET A 44 38.83 -18.61 26.83
C MET A 44 37.38 -19.10 26.95
N TYR A 45 37.09 -19.97 27.93
CA TYR A 45 35.71 -20.43 28.14
C TYR A 45 34.79 -19.29 28.60
N GLU A 46 35.27 -18.44 29.50
CA GLU A 46 34.52 -17.27 29.97
C GLU A 46 34.26 -16.27 28.83
N GLU A 47 35.27 -16.02 27.99
CA GLU A 47 35.15 -15.16 26.81
C GLU A 47 34.13 -15.72 25.80
N ILE A 48 34.24 -17.00 25.44
CA ILE A 48 33.27 -17.66 24.54
C ILE A 48 31.86 -17.62 25.14
N ALA A 49 31.70 -17.88 26.44
CA ALA A 49 30.39 -17.83 27.09
C ALA A 49 29.78 -16.43 27.05
N LYS A 50 30.61 -15.39 27.26
CA LYS A 50 30.20 -13.99 27.16
C LYS A 50 29.82 -13.61 25.73
N ASP A 51 30.61 -14.03 24.74
CA ASP A 51 30.36 -13.76 23.33
C ASP A 51 29.07 -14.41 22.86
N VAL A 52 28.84 -15.67 23.22
CA VAL A 52 27.59 -16.39 22.90
C VAL A 52 26.39 -15.68 23.51
N THR A 53 26.49 -15.22 24.76
CA THR A 53 25.42 -14.48 25.43
C THR A 53 25.15 -13.14 24.74
N THR A 54 26.22 -12.42 24.37
CA THR A 54 26.12 -11.13 23.70
C THR A 54 25.50 -11.27 22.31
N LEU A 55 25.95 -12.26 21.53
CA LEU A 55 25.38 -12.58 20.23
C LEU A 55 23.91 -12.98 20.34
N TYR A 56 23.56 -13.78 21.33
CA TYR A 56 22.17 -14.18 21.57
C TYR A 56 21.27 -12.97 21.85
N SER A 57 21.71 -12.05 22.72
CA SER A 57 20.98 -10.81 22.99
C SER A 57 20.85 -9.94 21.73
N ALA A 58 21.92 -9.76 20.96
CA ALA A 58 21.90 -8.98 19.72
C ALA A 58 20.95 -9.58 18.67
N ILE A 59 20.90 -10.91 18.55
CA ILE A 59 19.96 -11.60 17.65
C ILE A 59 18.51 -11.36 18.09
N ASN A 60 18.22 -11.41 19.39
CA ASN A 60 16.88 -11.14 19.89
C ASN A 60 16.46 -9.69 19.63
N GLU A 61 17.35 -8.72 19.86
CA GLU A 61 17.09 -7.31 19.57
C GLU A 61 16.83 -7.06 18.09
N LEU A 62 17.60 -7.70 17.21
CA LEU A 62 17.37 -7.65 15.76
C LEU A 62 16.03 -8.27 15.38
N GLN A 63 15.65 -9.39 15.98
CA GLN A 63 14.37 -10.05 15.73
C GLN A 63 13.19 -9.17 16.15
N ASP A 64 13.29 -8.52 17.31
CA ASP A 64 12.25 -7.62 17.81
C ASP A 64 12.16 -6.34 16.96
N THR A 65 13.31 -5.77 16.58
CA THR A 65 13.37 -4.63 15.66
C THR A 65 12.73 -4.97 14.31
N GLN A 66 13.03 -6.15 13.75
CA GLN A 66 12.44 -6.62 12.51
C GLN A 66 10.92 -6.78 12.64
N ARG A 67 10.43 -7.37 13.74
CA ARG A 67 8.98 -7.51 13.99
C ARG A 67 8.29 -6.16 14.07
N GLN A 68 8.86 -5.21 14.81
CA GLN A 68 8.33 -3.84 14.91
C GLN A 68 8.32 -3.15 13.54
N GLY A 69 9.42 -3.26 12.78
CA GLY A 69 9.52 -2.73 11.43
C GLY A 69 8.46 -3.29 10.48
N MET A 70 8.19 -4.60 10.54
CA MET A 70 7.14 -5.25 9.74
C MET A 70 5.74 -4.77 10.11
N THR A 71 5.45 -4.59 11.39
CA THR A 71 4.18 -4.02 11.85
C THR A 71 4.02 -2.58 11.36
N ASN A 72 5.03 -1.74 11.56
CA ASN A 72 5.02 -0.35 11.11
C ASN A 72 4.84 -0.23 9.59
N LEU A 73 5.48 -1.12 8.82
CA LEU A 73 5.34 -1.16 7.37
C LEU A 73 3.92 -1.55 6.96
N LYS A 74 3.31 -2.53 7.64
CA LYS A 74 1.93 -2.94 7.40
C LYS A 74 0.94 -1.81 7.70
N ASP A 75 1.14 -1.12 8.82
CA ASP A 75 0.28 -0.01 9.23
C ASP A 75 0.42 1.17 8.26
N SER A 76 1.66 1.50 7.86
CA SER A 76 1.93 2.54 6.87
C SER A 76 1.29 2.21 5.52
N LYS A 77 1.38 0.95 5.07
CA LYS A 77 0.74 0.48 3.84
C LYS A 77 -0.79 0.65 3.89
N MET A 78 -1.40 0.33 5.03
CA MET A 78 -2.84 0.47 5.23
C MET A 78 -3.26 1.95 5.25
N ALA A 79 -2.52 2.80 5.96
CA ALA A 79 -2.75 4.24 5.99
C ALA A 79 -2.67 4.87 4.59
N ILE A 80 -1.63 4.53 3.82
CA ILE A 80 -1.48 5.02 2.44
C ILE A 80 -2.67 4.55 1.57
N LYS A 81 -3.10 3.29 1.71
CA LYS A 81 -4.23 2.76 0.93
C LYS A 81 -5.52 3.53 1.21
N GLU A 82 -5.82 3.80 2.49
CA GLU A 82 -7.02 4.55 2.87
C GLU A 82 -6.92 6.02 2.44
N ASP A 83 -5.76 6.66 2.56
CA ASP A 83 -5.54 8.04 2.08
C ASP A 83 -5.73 8.16 0.56
N VAL A 84 -5.17 7.22 -0.22
CA VAL A 84 -5.36 7.17 -1.68
C VAL A 84 -6.83 6.97 -2.03
N LYS A 85 -7.51 6.06 -1.33
CA LYS A 85 -8.95 5.81 -1.54
C LYS A 85 -9.77 7.07 -1.27
N ALA A 86 -9.56 7.74 -0.14
CA ALA A 86 -10.27 8.95 0.22
C ALA A 86 -10.03 10.09 -0.80
N LYS A 87 -8.78 10.24 -1.28
CA LYS A 87 -8.46 11.22 -2.33
C LYS A 87 -9.13 10.90 -3.65
N LEU A 88 -9.19 9.63 -4.05
CA LEU A 88 -9.89 9.21 -5.26
C LEU A 88 -11.40 9.45 -5.16
N GLU A 89 -12.02 9.10 -4.04
CA GLU A 89 -13.45 9.35 -3.80
C GLU A 89 -13.76 10.84 -3.85
N LYS A 90 -12.90 11.68 -3.26
CA LYS A 90 -13.04 13.13 -3.34
C LYS A 90 -12.91 13.66 -4.78
N LEU A 91 -11.92 13.19 -5.54
CA LEU A 91 -11.74 13.58 -6.94
C LEU A 91 -12.94 13.19 -7.81
N ILE A 92 -13.52 12.00 -7.58
CA ILE A 92 -14.73 11.57 -8.27
C ILE A 92 -15.88 12.54 -7.97
N GLN A 93 -16.12 12.87 -6.70
CA GLN A 93 -17.16 13.82 -6.31
C GLN A 93 -16.96 15.20 -6.93
N GLU A 94 -15.72 15.69 -6.99
CA GLU A 94 -15.40 16.98 -7.62
C GLU A 94 -15.68 16.97 -9.14
N ILE A 95 -15.32 15.87 -9.82
CA ILE A 95 -15.61 15.69 -11.25
C ILE A 95 -17.12 15.60 -11.49
N GLU A 96 -17.84 14.84 -10.69
CA GLU A 96 -19.30 14.71 -10.79
C GLU A 96 -20.01 16.05 -10.58
N ALA A 97 -19.59 16.82 -9.57
CA ALA A 97 -20.14 18.15 -9.30
C ALA A 97 -19.86 19.12 -10.46
N ALA A 98 -18.64 19.11 -11.01
CA ALA A 98 -18.28 19.93 -12.16
C ALA A 98 -19.10 19.55 -13.40
N LEU A 99 -19.26 18.25 -13.66
CA LEU A 99 -20.06 17.75 -14.78
C LEU A 99 -21.53 18.15 -14.65
N MET A 100 -22.12 18.00 -13.46
CA MET A 100 -23.50 18.42 -13.19
C MET A 100 -23.68 19.92 -13.42
N SER A 101 -22.77 20.74 -12.92
CA SER A 101 -22.82 22.20 -13.12
C SER A 101 -22.78 22.57 -14.61
N GLU A 102 -21.96 21.87 -15.40
CA GLU A 102 -21.85 22.14 -16.83
C GLU A 102 -23.11 21.68 -17.58
N ILE A 103 -23.67 20.52 -17.22
CA ILE A 103 -24.94 20.03 -17.76
C ILE A 103 -26.07 21.03 -17.48
N ASP A 104 -26.18 21.55 -16.26
CA ASP A 104 -27.21 22.52 -15.88
C ASP A 104 -27.07 23.84 -16.66
N SER A 105 -25.83 24.29 -16.88
CA SER A 105 -25.52 25.46 -17.71
C SER A 105 -25.96 25.28 -19.17
N ILE A 106 -25.66 24.12 -19.75
CA ILE A 106 -26.06 23.76 -21.12
C ILE A 106 -27.59 23.67 -21.21
N GLN A 107 -28.27 22.99 -20.28
CA GLN A 107 -29.73 22.84 -20.27
C GLN A 107 -30.44 24.20 -20.15
N THR A 108 -29.92 25.08 -19.28
CA THR A 108 -30.44 26.44 -19.13
C THR A 108 -30.31 27.23 -20.43
N SER A 109 -29.16 27.12 -21.10
CA SER A 109 -28.90 27.78 -22.37
C SER A 109 -29.80 27.23 -23.49
N GLN A 110 -29.96 25.91 -23.57
CA GLN A 110 -30.86 25.26 -24.53
C GLN A 110 -32.32 25.68 -24.33
N THR A 111 -32.78 25.80 -23.07
CA THR A 111 -34.15 26.23 -22.77
C THR A 111 -34.37 27.69 -23.19
N LYS A 112 -33.40 28.58 -22.96
CA LYS A 112 -33.44 29.97 -23.43
C LYS A 112 -33.48 30.07 -24.96
N LEU A 113 -32.67 29.28 -25.65
CA LEU A 113 -32.67 29.20 -27.12
C LEU A 113 -34.01 28.69 -27.66
N THR A 114 -34.51 27.60 -27.10
CA THR A 114 -35.79 26.98 -27.50
C THR A 114 -36.94 27.95 -27.31
N THR A 115 -37.07 28.58 -26.14
CA THR A 115 -38.14 29.56 -25.87
C THR A 115 -38.05 30.80 -26.77
N THR A 116 -36.84 31.22 -27.13
CA THR A 116 -36.63 32.33 -28.07
C THR A 116 -37.05 31.95 -29.50
N LEU A 117 -36.66 30.76 -29.95
CA LEU A 117 -37.03 30.23 -31.26
C LEU A 117 -38.54 30.02 -31.37
N THR A 118 -39.18 29.44 -30.35
CA THR A 118 -40.64 29.27 -30.30
C THR A 118 -41.36 30.62 -30.43
N ARG A 119 -40.90 31.66 -29.71
CA ARG A 119 -41.44 33.02 -29.84
C ARG A 119 -41.29 33.58 -31.25
N TYR A 120 -40.13 33.39 -31.88
CA TYR A 120 -39.87 33.84 -33.25
C TYR A 120 -40.77 33.14 -34.28
N VAL A 121 -40.95 31.82 -34.15
CA VAL A 121 -41.83 31.02 -35.02
C VAL A 121 -43.29 31.48 -34.89
N ILE A 122 -43.79 31.68 -33.67
CA ILE A 122 -45.15 32.20 -33.43
C ILE A 122 -45.33 33.58 -34.06
N LYS A 123 -44.35 34.48 -33.90
CA LYS A 123 -44.38 35.82 -34.47
C LYS A 123 -44.43 35.78 -36.01
N ASN A 124 -43.61 34.96 -36.65
CA ASN A 124 -43.62 34.77 -38.10
C ASN A 124 -44.94 34.19 -38.61
N LYS A 125 -45.52 33.21 -37.90
CA LYS A 125 -46.83 32.66 -38.25
C LYS A 125 -47.91 33.74 -38.23
N ARG A 126 -47.91 34.62 -37.22
CA ARG A 126 -48.82 35.77 -37.13
C ARG A 126 -48.62 36.76 -38.29
N TYR A 127 -47.38 37.11 -38.62
CA TYR A 127 -47.10 37.99 -39.77
C TYR A 127 -47.62 37.40 -41.09
N LYS A 128 -47.41 36.10 -41.32
CA LYS A 128 -47.90 35.43 -42.54
C LYS A 128 -49.43 35.46 -42.64
N ILE A 129 -50.14 35.28 -41.52
CA ILE A 129 -51.60 35.41 -41.47
C ILE A 129 -52.03 36.83 -41.83
N LEU A 130 -51.42 37.85 -41.20
CA LEU A 130 -51.73 39.26 -41.47
C LEU A 130 -51.49 39.66 -42.93
N LEU A 131 -50.37 39.22 -43.52
CA LEU A 131 -50.05 39.44 -44.93
C LEU A 131 -51.10 38.82 -45.86
N ASN A 132 -51.53 37.60 -45.57
CA ASN A 132 -52.59 36.94 -46.34
C ASN A 132 -53.92 37.70 -46.23
N SER A 133 -54.30 38.15 -45.03
CA SER A 133 -55.50 38.97 -44.83
C SER A 133 -55.44 40.28 -45.61
N LEU A 134 -54.32 41.01 -45.54
CA LEU A 134 -54.12 42.27 -46.29
C LEU A 134 -54.22 42.06 -47.80
N ASN A 135 -53.62 40.98 -48.33
CA ASN A 135 -53.73 40.65 -49.75
C ASN A 135 -55.17 40.32 -50.17
N LEU A 136 -55.95 39.63 -49.33
CA LEU A 136 -57.37 39.36 -49.57
C LEU A 136 -58.19 40.66 -49.65
N TYR A 137 -58.00 41.58 -48.68
CA TYR A 137 -58.66 42.89 -48.69
C TYR A 137 -58.31 43.69 -49.95
N ARG A 138 -57.03 43.73 -50.33
CA ARG A 138 -56.56 44.45 -51.53
C ARG A 138 -57.19 43.91 -52.81
N ASN A 139 -57.34 42.59 -52.92
CA ASN A 139 -57.98 41.93 -54.05
C ASN A 139 -59.50 42.14 -54.10
N MET A 140 -60.16 42.30 -52.95
CA MET A 140 -61.58 42.67 -52.88
C MET A 140 -61.80 44.11 -53.33
N ASP A 141 -60.99 45.07 -52.86
CA ASP A 141 -61.08 46.48 -53.28
C ASP A 141 -60.85 46.65 -54.79
N LEU A 142 -59.91 45.88 -55.37
CA LEU A 142 -59.68 45.88 -56.80
C LEU A 142 -60.90 45.35 -57.57
N LYS A 143 -61.54 44.26 -57.11
CA LYS A 143 -62.76 43.74 -57.75
C LYS A 143 -63.92 44.72 -57.70
N VAL A 144 -64.09 45.45 -56.60
CA VAL A 144 -65.15 46.48 -56.48
C VAL A 144 -64.92 47.63 -57.47
N LYS A 145 -63.66 48.04 -57.69
CA LYS A 145 -63.32 49.08 -58.67
C LYS A 145 -63.54 48.70 -60.13
N TYR A 146 -63.66 47.41 -60.47
CA TYR A 146 -63.91 46.94 -61.84
C TYR A 146 -65.37 46.53 -62.09
N LEU A 147 -66.27 46.70 -61.11
CA LEU A 147 -67.70 46.37 -61.20
C LEU A 147 -68.61 47.62 -61.16
N CYS A 148 -68.04 48.83 -61.11
CA CYS A 148 -68.71 50.11 -61.33
C CYS A 148 -68.20 50.73 -62.63
#